data_AF-A0A928M7H1-F1
#
_entry.id   AF-A0A928M7H1-F1
#
_cell.length_a   1.000
_cell.length_b   1.000
_cell.length_c   1.000
_cell.angle_alpha   90.00
_cell.angle_beta   90.00
_cell.angle_gamma   90.00
#
_symmetry.space_group_name_H-M   'P 1'
#
loop_
_entity.id
_entity.type
_entity.pdbx_description
1 polymer ?
#
loop_
_entity_poly.entity_id
_entity_poly.type
_entity_poly.pdbx_seq_one_letter_code
_entity_poly.pdbx_strand_id
1 'polypeptide(L)' 'MWISDTWKEHEYQLLDTSGGERLERWGKYTLVRPDPQAIWNTPKKHPGWRKFDARYIRSHKG' A
#
# COMPACT_ATOMS: atom_id res chain seq x y z
N MET A 1 -15.77 -13.25 10.88
CA MET A 1 -14.69 -12.34 10.42
C MET A 1 -13.42 -13.15 10.46
N TRP A 2 -12.77 -13.37 9.32
CA TRP A 2 -11.52 -14.11 9.24
C TRP A 2 -10.38 -13.11 9.31
N ILE A 3 -9.61 -13.16 10.38
CA ILE A 3 -8.43 -12.31 10.58
C ILE A 3 -7.24 -13.23 10.36
N SER A 4 -6.37 -12.88 9.42
CA SER A 4 -5.15 -13.63 9.20
C SER A 4 -4.02 -12.90 9.93
N ASP A 5 -3.59 -13.50 11.02
CA ASP A 5 -2.52 -13.08 11.94
C ASP A 5 -1.21 -13.85 11.69
N THR A 6 -1.23 -14.81 10.76
CA THR A 6 -0.16 -15.77 10.49
C THR A 6 0.56 -15.54 9.16
N TRP A 7 0.29 -14.44 8.47
CA TRP A 7 1.16 -14.01 7.38
C TRP A 7 2.58 -13.90 7.94
N LYS A 8 3.56 -14.54 7.29
CA LYS A 8 4.95 -14.30 7.68
C LYS A 8 5.18 -12.80 7.54
N GLU A 9 5.51 -12.13 8.63
CA GLU A 9 5.78 -10.67 8.65
C GLU A 9 6.82 -10.27 7.58
N HIS A 10 7.60 -11.24 7.10
CA HIS A 10 8.61 -11.13 6.06
C HIS A 10 8.09 -11.26 4.61
N GLU A 11 6.81 -11.57 4.38
CA GLU A 11 6.25 -11.78 3.03
C GLU A 11 5.36 -10.61 2.59
N TYR A 12 4.43 -10.17 3.43
CA TYR A 12 3.53 -9.05 3.12
C TYR A 12 3.10 -8.26 4.36
N GLN A 13 3.12 -6.93 4.26
CA GLN A 13 2.63 -6.03 5.30
C GLN A 13 1.95 -4.81 4.66
N LEU A 14 0.73 -4.50 5.09
CA LEU A 14 0.08 -3.23 4.78
C LEU A 14 0.62 -2.16 5.75
N LEU A 15 1.35 -1.17 5.24
CA LEU A 15 2.02 -0.16 6.04
C LEU A 15 1.13 1.06 6.29
N ASP A 16 0.42 1.52 5.27
CA ASP A 16 -0.40 2.73 5.34
C ASP A 16 -1.45 2.76 4.22
N THR A 17 -2.53 3.51 4.41
CA THR A 17 -3.57 3.74 3.40
C THR A 17 -4.05 5.19 3.48
N SER A 18 -4.10 5.88 2.34
CA SER A 18 -4.54 7.28 2.29
C SER A 18 -4.88 7.72 0.87
N GLY A 19 -6.02 8.42 0.73
CA GLY A 19 -6.39 9.15 -0.47
C GLY A 19 -6.57 8.26 -1.69
N GLY A 20 -7.20 7.10 -1.51
CA GLY A 20 -7.43 6.13 -2.59
C GLY A 20 -6.20 5.31 -2.97
N GLU A 21 -5.17 5.28 -2.12
CA GLU A 21 -3.96 4.49 -2.33
C GLU A 21 -3.60 3.70 -1.07
N ARG A 22 -2.92 2.57 -1.28
CA ARG A 22 -2.33 1.72 -0.23
C ARG A 22 -0.82 1.62 -0.41
N LEU A 23 -0.10 1.62 0.71
CA LEU A 23 1.33 1.40 0.80
C LEU A 23 1.59 0.01 1.40
N GLU A 24 2.24 -0.83 0.62
CA GLU A 24 2.47 -2.24 0.96
C GLU A 24 3.96 -2.54 0.97
N ARG A 25 4.39 -3.39 1.90
CA ARG A 25 5.72 -4.01 1.89
C ARG A 25 5.57 -5.47 1.49
N TRP A 26 6.28 -5.87 0.44
CA TRP A 26 6.38 -7.24 -0.05
C TRP A 26 7.83 -7.70 0.10
N GLY A 27 8.13 -8.38 1.20
CA GLY A 27 9.50 -8.67 1.62
C GLY A 27 10.36 -7.42 1.68
N LYS A 28 11.33 -7.30 0.76
CA LYS A 28 12.24 -6.15 0.67
C LYS A 28 11.70 -4.97 -0.15
N TYR A 29 10.60 -5.16 -0.88
CA TYR A 29 10.05 -4.14 -1.78
C TYR A 29 8.91 -3.37 -1.12
N THR A 30 8.81 -2.08 -1.43
CA THR A 30 7.73 -1.19 -1.01
C THR A 30 6.95 -0.74 -2.25
N LEU A 31 5.64 -1.00 -2.26
CA LEU A 31 4.76 -0.75 -3.39
C LEU A 31 3.65 0.23 -3.02
N VAL A 32 3.34 1.14 -3.94
CA VAL A 32 2.14 1.99 -3.86
C VAL A 32 1.12 1.51 -4.90
N ARG A 33 -0.07 1.13 -4.46
CA ARG A 33 -1.15 0.66 -5.34
C ARG A 33 -2.43 1.48 -5.14
N PRO A 34 -3.25 1.68 -6.18
CA PRO A 34 -4.57 2.29 -6.03
C PRO A 34 -5.45 1.36 -5.19
N ASP A 35 -6.13 1.94 -4.22
CA ASP A 35 -7.09 1.29 -3.36
C ASP A 35 -8.37 2.12 -3.27
N PRO A 36 -9.39 1.86 -4.13
CA PRO A 36 -10.61 2.66 -4.14
C PRO A 36 -11.40 2.58 -2.82
N GLN A 37 -11.11 1.60 -1.97
CA GLN A 37 -11.74 1.44 -0.65
C GLN A 37 -11.07 2.29 0.43
N ALA A 38 -9.85 2.79 0.22
CA ALA A 38 -9.13 3.68 1.13
C ALA A 38 -9.64 5.14 1.00
N ILE A 39 -10.89 5.37 1.40
CA ILE A 39 -11.61 6.63 1.18
C ILE A 39 -11.16 7.79 2.08
N TRP A 40 -10.44 7.50 3.18
CA TRP A 40 -9.94 8.54 4.08
C TRP A 40 -8.69 9.22 3.52
N ASN A 41 -8.61 10.54 3.70
CA ASN A 41 -7.44 11.33 3.33
C ASN A 41 -6.65 11.71 4.58
N THR A 42 -5.65 10.91 4.93
CA THR A 42 -4.74 11.15 6.05
C THR A 42 -3.38 11.65 5.54
N PRO A 43 -2.64 12.46 6.31
CA PRO A 43 -1.29 12.85 5.92
C PRO A 43 -0.40 11.62 5.73
N LYS A 44 0.20 11.48 4.53
CA LYS A 44 1.12 10.40 4.14
C LYS A 44 2.48 10.54 4.84
N LYS A 45 2.51 10.28 6.15
CA LYS A 45 3.70 10.46 7.01
C LYS A 45 4.73 9.34 6.81
N HIS A 46 4.31 8.15 6.40
CA HIS A 46 5.23 7.02 6.25
C HIS A 46 6.26 7.30 5.12
N PRO A 47 7.58 7.14 5.37
CA PRO A 47 8.62 7.45 4.37
C PRO A 47 8.47 6.67 3.05
N GLY A 48 7.88 5.47 3.11
CA GLY A 48 7.59 4.63 1.95
C GLY A 48 6.67 5.27 0.90
N TRP A 49 5.88 6.30 1.25
CA TRP A 49 5.14 7.09 0.26
C TRP A 49 6.04 7.91 -0.66
N ARG A 50 7.26 8.24 -0.21
CA ARG A 50 8.29 8.97 -0.97
C ARG A 50 9.39 8.05 -1.50
N LYS A 51 9.70 6.98 -0.78
CA LYS A 51 10.73 5.98 -1.11
C LYS A 51 10.08 4.61 -1.37
N PHE A 52 9.35 4.50 -2.47
CA PHE A 52 8.79 3.23 -2.94
C PHE A 52 9.65 2.67 -4.08
N ASP A 53 9.63 1.35 -4.24
CA ASP A 53 10.29 0.65 -5.34
C ASP A 53 9.45 0.69 -6.60
N ALA A 54 8.11 0.61 -6.46
CA ALA A 54 7.20 0.79 -7.59
C ALA A 54 5.86 1.40 -7.16
N ARG A 55 5.25 2.13 -8.09
CA ARG A 55 3.88 2.67 -7.96
C ARG A 55 3.07 2.27 -9.17
N TYR A 56 1.93 1.65 -8.94
CA TYR A 56 1.00 1.35 -10.01
C TYR A 56 0.14 2.58 -10.31
N ILE A 57 0.23 3.06 -11.55
CA ILE A 57 -0.61 4.15 -12.06
C ILE A 57 -1.49 3.56 -13.15
N ARG A 58 -2.81 3.63 -12.96
CA ARG A 58 -3.76 3.18 -13.98
C ARG A 58 -3.64 4.07 -15.21
N SER A 59 -3.46 3.46 -16.38
CA SER A 59 -3.50 4.19 -17.66
C SER A 59 -4.89 4.78 -17.90
N HIS A 60 -4.95 5.99 -18.46
CA HIS A 60 -6.20 6.65 -18.83
C HIS A 60 -6.82 6.09 -20.12
N LYS A 61 -6.07 5.26 -20.87
CA LYS A 61 -6.48 4.61 -22.13
C LYS A 61 -6.71 3.11 -21.92
N GLY A 62 -7.57 2.76 -20.95
CA GLY A 62 -7.96 1.36 -20.72
C GLY A 62 -8.36 0.66 -22.00
#